data_AF-A0A6C2U7Y0-F1
#
_entry.id   AF-A0A6C2U7Y0-F1
#
_cell.length_a   1.000
_cell.length_b   1.000
_cell.length_c   1.000
_cell.angle_alpha   90.00
_cell.angle_beta   90.00
_cell.angle_gamma   90.00
#
_symmetry.space_group_name_H-M   'P 1'
#
loop_
_entity.id
_entity.type
_entity.pdbx_description
1 polymer ?
#
loop_
_entity_poly.entity_id
_entity_poly.type
_entity_poly.pdbx_seq_one_letter_code
_entity_poly.pdbx_strand_id
1 'polypeptide(L)' 'MVEGLDLTPERACLDLAIGLYAEQKVTLGRAAKLAGMAQSAFLKKLGELRIPMHYDLPELEEDLLMVRDA' A
#
# COMPACT_ATOMS: atom_id res chain seq x y z
N MET A 1 -8.33 2.11 -25.24
CA MET A 1 -9.48 2.49 -24.39
C MET A 1 -9.79 1.28 -23.54
N VAL A 2 -9.75 1.39 -22.21
CA VAL A 2 -9.95 0.24 -21.32
C VAL A 2 -11.45 0.18 -21.00
N GLU A 3 -12.23 -0.38 -21.91
CA GLU A 3 -13.67 -0.63 -21.67
C GLU A 3 -13.82 -1.76 -20.65
N GLY A 4 -14.65 -1.55 -19.63
CA GLY A 4 -14.96 -2.53 -18.58
C GLY A 4 -14.36 -2.26 -17.19
N LEU A 5 -13.64 -1.15 -17.02
CA LEU A 5 -13.22 -0.70 -15.68
C LEU A 5 -14.27 0.28 -15.14
N ASP A 6 -15.09 -0.18 -14.19
CA ASP A 6 -15.86 0.69 -13.30
C ASP A 6 -14.89 1.51 -12.43
N LEU A 7 -14.30 2.54 -13.05
CA LEU A 7 -13.32 3.44 -12.47
C LEU A 7 -14.05 4.50 -11.66
N THR A 8 -14.33 4.18 -10.41
CA THR A 8 -14.61 5.21 -9.40
C THR A 8 -13.29 5.75 -8.84
N PRO A 9 -13.26 6.98 -8.32
CA PRO A 9 -12.07 7.54 -7.66
C PRO A 9 -11.52 6.63 -6.56
N GLU A 10 -12.41 6.03 -5.76
CA GLU A 10 -12.05 5.13 -4.68
C GLU A 10 -11.37 3.86 -5.21
N ARG A 11 -11.88 3.32 -6.32
CA ARG A 11 -11.29 2.15 -6.97
C ARG A 11 -9.93 2.47 -7.57
N ALA A 12 -9.79 3.61 -8.22
CA ALA A 12 -8.52 4.07 -8.78
C ALA A 12 -7.46 4.26 -7.68
N CYS A 13 -7.83 4.88 -6.55
CA CYS A 13 -6.93 5.03 -5.40
C CYS A 13 -6.53 3.68 -4.80
N LEU A 14 -7.46 2.73 -4.70
CA LEU A 14 -7.16 1.38 -4.20
C LEU A 14 -6.19 0.65 -5.12
N ASP A 15 -6.46 0.64 -6.43
CA ASP A 15 -5.61 -0.05 -7.41
C ASP A 15 -4.20 0.58 -7.46
N LEU A 16 -4.09 1.91 -7.36
CA LEU A 16 -2.82 2.62 -7.27
C LEU A 16 -2.07 2.29 -5.97
N ALA A 17 -2.75 2.30 -4.82
CA ALA A 17 -2.15 1.95 -3.53
C ALA A 17 -1.59 0.53 -3.52
N ILE A 18 -2.33 -0.41 -4.12
CA ILE A 18 -1.92 -1.80 -4.26
C ILE A 18 -0.66 -1.89 -5.12
N GLY A 19 -0.63 -1.23 -6.29
CA GLY A 19 0.54 -1.23 -7.17
C GLY A 19 1.78 -0.67 -6.48
N LEU A 20 1.64 0.49 -5.81
CA LEU A 20 2.74 1.11 -5.08
C LEU A 20 3.25 0.24 -3.92
N TYR A 21 2.36 -0.46 -3.21
CA TYR A 21 2.73 -1.40 -2.15
C TYR A 21 3.43 -2.64 -2.71
N ALA A 22 2.89 -3.25 -3.76
CA ALA A 22 3.46 -4.45 -4.39
C ALA A 22 4.85 -4.18 -4.98
N GLU A 23 5.09 -2.96 -5.47
CA GLU A 23 6.41 -2.50 -5.94
C GLU A 23 7.33 -2.02 -4.80
N GLN A 24 6.93 -2.15 -3.53
CA GLN A 24 7.69 -1.71 -2.35
C GLN A 24 8.05 -0.21 -2.37
N LYS A 25 7.26 0.63 -3.04
CA LYS A 25 7.47 2.08 -3.13
C LYS A 25 6.90 2.85 -1.94
N VAL A 26 5.97 2.23 -1.21
CA VAL A 26 5.33 2.80 -0.02
C VAL A 26 5.10 1.72 1.02
N THR A 27 5.12 2.11 2.30
CA THR A 27 4.78 1.23 3.43
C THR A 27 3.30 0.86 3.43
N LEU A 28 2.94 -0.20 4.17
CA LEU A 28 1.55 -0.65 4.32
C LEU A 28 0.63 0.48 4.83
N GLY A 29 1.11 1.27 5.79
CA GLY A 29 0.37 2.40 6.36
C GLY A 29 0.16 3.53 5.34
N ARG A 30 1.17 3.86 4.53
CA ARG A 30 1.07 4.88 3.47
C ARG A 30 0.14 4.44 2.35
N ALA A 31 0.18 3.17 1.95
CA ALA A 31 -0.73 2.60 0.97
C ALA A 31 -2.19 2.63 1.47
N ALA A 32 -2.43 2.23 2.72
CA ALA A 32 -3.77 2.27 3.31
C ALA A 32 -4.34 3.70 3.37
N LYS A 33 -3.50 4.69 3.75
CA LYS A 33 -3.87 6.10 3.73
C LYS A 33 -4.21 6.60 2.33
N LEU A 34 -3.42 6.21 1.31
CA LEU A 34 -3.69 6.56 -0.08
C LEU A 34 -5.01 5.96 -0.59
N ALA A 35 -5.31 4.73 -0.17
CA ALA A 35 -6.57 4.06 -0.45
C ALA A 35 -7.76 4.55 0.41
N GLY A 36 -7.56 5.53 1.30
CA GLY A 36 -8.60 6.10 2.15
C GLY A 36 -9.21 5.12 3.15
N MET A 37 -8.47 4.10 3.57
CA MET A 37 -8.99 3.03 4.44
C MET A 37 -8.05 2.70 5.60
N ALA A 38 -8.58 2.00 6.61
CA ALA A 38 -7.77 1.52 7.72
C ALA A 38 -6.73 0.48 7.23
N GLN A 39 -5.57 0.47 7.89
CA GLN A 39 -4.48 -0.45 7.54
C GLN A 39 -4.89 -1.93 7.58
N SER A 40 -5.73 -2.32 8.54
CA SER A 40 -6.29 -3.68 8.64
C SER A 40 -7.22 -4.03 7.48
N ALA A 41 -8.01 -3.06 6.99
CA ALA A 41 -8.88 -3.25 5.83
C ALA A 41 -8.06 -3.39 4.54
N PHE A 42 -7.02 -2.57 4.40
CA PHE A 42 -6.08 -2.68 3.29
C PHE A 42 -5.34 -4.02 3.29
N LEU A 43 -4.88 -4.47 4.46
CA LEU A 43 -4.24 -5.78 4.63
C LEU A 43 -5.15 -6.94 4.22
N LYS A 44 -6.43 -6.87 4.62
CA LYS A 44 -7.44 -7.84 4.18
C LYS A 44 -7.60 -7.85 2.66
N LYS A 45 -7.59 -6.68 2.02
CA LYS A 45 -7.67 -6.56 0.55
C LYS A 45 -6.48 -7.19 -0.16
N LEU A 46 -5.26 -6.98 0.34
CA LEU A 46 -4.06 -7.66 -0.18
C LEU A 46 -4.22 -9.18 -0.10
N GLY A 47 -4.73 -9.69 1.02
CA GLY A 47 -5.01 -11.13 1.21
C GLY A 47 -6.05 -11.67 0.23
N GLU A 48 -7.16 -10.96 0.00
CA GLU A 48 -8.18 -11.32 -0.99
C GLU A 48 -7.60 -11.40 -2.41
N LEU A 49 -6.66 -10.51 -2.73
CA LEU A 49 -5.98 -10.44 -4.03
C LEU A 49 -4.75 -11.38 -4.12
N ARG A 50 -4.45 -12.13 -3.05
CA ARG A 50 -3.25 -12.98 -2.92
C ARG A 50 -1.95 -12.24 -3.20
N ILE A 51 -1.90 -10.96 -2.83
CA ILE A 51 -0.67 -10.17 -2.87
C ILE A 51 0.11 -10.53 -1.61
N PRO A 52 1.30 -11.16 -1.74
CA PRO A 52 2.08 -11.54 -0.58
C PRO A 52 2.46 -10.30 0.22
N MET A 53 2.36 -10.40 1.54
CA MET A 53 2.98 -9.40 2.41
C MET A 53 4.49 -9.49 2.18
N HIS A 54 5.03 -8.51 1.49
CA HIS A 54 6.46 -8.26 1.54
C HIS A 54 6.75 -7.60 2.89
N TYR A 55 6.98 -8.42 3.91
CA TYR A 55 7.94 -8.00 4.92
C TYR A 55 9.28 -7.99 4.20
N ASP A 56 9.98 -6.86 4.16
CA ASP A 56 11.42 -6.81 4.44
C ASP A 56 12.05 -5.46 4.10
N LEU A 57 12.88 -5.00 5.06
CA LEU A 57 14.05 -4.09 5.09
C LEU A 57 13.95 -2.54 5.04
N PRO A 58 13.30 -1.85 4.09
CA PRO A 58 13.32 -0.39 4.02
C PRO A 58 12.70 0.31 5.24
N GLU A 59 11.74 -0.34 5.92
CA GLU A 59 11.16 0.17 7.18
C GLU A 59 12.21 0.24 8.31
N LEU A 60 13.23 -0.62 8.29
CA LEU A 60 14.36 -0.55 9.24
C LEU A 60 15.26 0.66 8.94
N GLU A 61 15.46 1.02 7.66
CA GLU A 61 16.30 2.17 7.30
C GLU A 61 15.62 3.51 7.66
N GLU A 62 14.31 3.64 7.40
CA GLU A 62 13.55 4.82 7.84
C GLU A 62 13.45 4.92 9.37
N ASP A 63 13.29 3.79 10.09
CA ASP A 63 13.29 3.79 11.56
C ASP A 63 14.68 4.09 12.16
N LEU A 64 15.78 3.60 11.57
CA LEU A 64 17.16 3.93 11.98
C LEU A 64 17.51 5.41 11.72
N LEU A 65 16.96 6.01 10.66
CA LEU A 65 17.09 7.44 10.38
C LEU A 65 16.40 8.29 11.46
N MET A 66 15.18 7.91 11.88
CA MET A 66 14.43 8.62 12.92
C MET A 66 15.10 8.57 14.31
N VAL A 67 15.85 7.52 14.65
CA VAL A 67 16.57 7.39 15.94
C VAL A 67 17.93 8.11 15.94
N ARG A 68 18.60 8.20 14.78
CA ARG A 68 19.94 8.81 14.69
C ARG A 68 19.92 10.34 14.66
N ASP A 69 18.77 10.91 14.30
CA ASP A 69 18.53 12.35 14.25
C ASP A 69 17.80 12.90 15.50
N ALA A 70 17.70 12.10 16.59
CA ALA A 70 17.07 12.45 17.87
C ALA A 70 18.09 12.66 19.01
#